data_AF-A0A919IDG3-F1
#
_entry.id   AF-A0A919IDG3-F1
#
_cell.length_a   1.000
_cell.length_b   1.000
_cell.length_c   1.000
_cell.angle_alpha   90.00
_cell.angle_beta   90.00
_cell.angle_gamma   90.00
#
_symmetry.space_group_name_H-M   'P 1'
#
loop_
_entity.id
_entity.type
_entity.pdbx_description
1 polymer ?
#
loop_
_entity_poly.entity_id
_entity_poly.type
_entity_poly.pdbx_seq_one_letter_code
_entity_poly.pdbx_strand_id
1 'polypeptide(L)'
;MTGAPTVARTTTAARKGGPGTEWEITVYYTAVEDFHDGADTEVTGCTRLECKDGQDDLGSYPADFVEAVRDEGTGRTSSGQYLNWSYDVGFWLDSAPRTSDGQRLTPFFSAAADPDVLPQGTRFRITGCGVQDDGSAPQEAVCAALRDGAWTVTDEFTPGLGGSHHLDAYIGPETGENFTDSDWYVTLTGARLTIG
;
A
#
# COMPACT_ATOMS: atom_id res chain seq x y z
N MET A 1 56.96 -1.05 -25.85
CA MET A 1 56.26 -1.02 -24.56
C MET A 1 55.23 0.08 -24.61
N THR A 2 54.01 -0.26 -25.02
CA THR A 2 52.86 0.63 -25.15
C THR A 2 51.98 0.46 -23.92
N GLY A 3 51.94 1.48 -23.05
CA GLY A 3 51.02 1.54 -21.91
C GLY A 3 49.75 2.29 -22.31
N ALA A 4 48.59 1.63 -22.23
CA ALA A 4 47.28 2.25 -22.42
C ALA A 4 46.89 3.07 -21.17
N PRO A 5 46.14 4.18 -21.31
CA PRO A 5 45.61 4.90 -20.16
C PRO A 5 44.39 4.15 -19.60
N THR A 6 44.45 3.84 -18.31
CA THR A 6 43.35 3.30 -17.51
C THR A 6 42.23 4.33 -17.40
N VAL A 7 41.07 4.04 -17.99
CA VAL A 7 39.85 4.82 -17.77
C VAL A 7 39.30 4.46 -16.40
N ALA A 8 39.39 5.37 -15.44
CA ALA A 8 38.72 5.23 -14.16
C ALA A 8 37.20 5.26 -14.39
N ARG A 9 36.53 4.14 -14.13
CA ARG A 9 35.07 4.08 -14.02
C ARG A 9 34.67 4.90 -12.80
N THR A 10 34.10 6.07 -13.02
CA THR A 10 33.38 6.81 -11.98
C THR A 10 32.14 6.01 -11.62
N THR A 11 32.15 5.35 -10.48
CA THR A 11 30.96 4.80 -9.84
C THR A 11 30.05 5.96 -9.46
N THR A 12 28.95 6.14 -10.19
CA THR A 12 27.90 7.08 -9.81
C THR A 12 27.22 6.51 -8.56
N ALA A 13 27.48 7.11 -7.40
CA ALA A 13 26.70 6.84 -6.21
C ALA A 13 25.24 7.20 -6.49
N ALA A 14 24.31 6.29 -6.17
CA ALA A 14 22.88 6.51 -6.24
C ALA A 14 22.53 7.75 -5.39
N ARG A 15 21.93 8.77 -6.04
CA ARG A 15 21.44 9.94 -5.35
C ARG A 15 20.16 9.58 -4.61
N LYS A 16 20.16 9.76 -3.29
CA LYS A 16 18.94 9.86 -2.48
C LYS A 16 18.03 10.94 -3.09
N GLY A 17 16.74 10.62 -3.27
CA GLY A 17 15.74 11.43 -3.97
C GLY A 17 15.80 12.90 -3.58
N GLY A 18 16.19 13.74 -4.54
CA GLY A 18 16.17 15.19 -4.41
C GLY A 18 14.87 15.78 -4.98
N PRO A 19 14.61 17.08 -4.77
CA PRO A 19 13.51 17.77 -5.44
C PRO A 19 13.66 17.61 -6.96
N GLY A 20 12.69 16.91 -7.59
CA GLY A 20 12.69 16.60 -9.02
C GLY A 20 12.58 15.11 -9.37
N THR A 21 12.62 14.20 -8.39
CA THR A 21 12.28 12.80 -8.63
C THR A 21 10.77 12.64 -8.77
N GLU A 22 10.34 12.02 -9.86
CA GLU A 22 8.96 11.64 -10.12
C GLU A 22 8.65 10.33 -9.40
N TRP A 23 7.55 10.32 -8.66
CA TRP A 23 7.07 9.17 -7.90
C TRP A 23 5.86 8.54 -8.58
N GLU A 24 5.76 7.23 -8.43
CA GLU A 24 4.51 6.50 -8.58
C GLU A 24 3.80 6.46 -7.24
N ILE A 25 2.50 6.76 -7.22
CA ILE A 25 1.65 6.63 -6.05
C ILE A 25 0.46 5.76 -6.43
N THR A 26 0.29 4.64 -5.75
CA THR A 26 -0.95 3.86 -5.75
C THR A 26 -1.70 4.13 -4.45
N VAL A 27 -2.93 3.64 -4.37
CA VAL A 27 -3.69 3.58 -3.12
C VAL A 27 -3.96 2.13 -2.75
N TYR A 28 -4.05 1.89 -1.46
CA TYR A 28 -4.61 0.66 -0.91
C TYR A 28 -5.64 1.00 0.16
N TYR A 29 -6.57 0.08 0.38
CA TYR A 29 -7.76 0.33 1.19
C TYR A 29 -8.09 -0.86 2.08
N THR A 30 -9.09 -0.70 2.94
CA THR A 30 -9.69 -1.83 3.66
C THR A 30 -10.92 -2.29 2.90
N ALA A 31 -10.89 -3.49 2.34
CA ALA A 31 -12.07 -4.12 1.74
C ALA A 31 -13.20 -4.21 2.78
N VAL A 32 -14.46 -4.12 2.37
CA VAL A 32 -15.62 -4.19 3.27
C VAL A 32 -16.52 -5.31 2.78
N GLU A 33 -16.66 -6.35 3.59
CA GLU A 33 -17.39 -7.59 3.23
C GLU A 33 -18.77 -7.32 2.62
N ASP A 34 -19.50 -6.31 3.13
CA ASP A 34 -20.84 -5.95 2.67
C ASP A 34 -20.92 -5.46 1.20
N PHE A 35 -19.78 -5.19 0.54
CA PHE A 35 -19.72 -4.80 -0.87
C PHE A 35 -19.30 -5.92 -1.82
N HIS A 36 -19.16 -7.14 -1.29
CA HIS A 36 -18.75 -8.33 -2.01
C HIS A 36 -19.84 -9.38 -1.99
N ASP A 37 -20.08 -10.03 -3.13
CA ASP A 37 -21.22 -10.93 -3.34
C ASP A 37 -20.83 -12.30 -3.93
N GLY A 38 -19.53 -12.58 -3.99
CA GLY A 38 -19.01 -13.87 -4.40
C GLY A 38 -19.49 -15.02 -3.53
N ALA A 39 -19.38 -16.24 -4.06
CA ALA A 39 -19.71 -17.43 -3.29
C ALA A 39 -18.80 -17.54 -2.05
N ASP A 40 -19.38 -17.91 -0.92
CA ASP A 40 -18.63 -18.10 0.32
C ASP A 40 -17.52 -19.14 0.15
N THR A 41 -16.31 -18.79 0.60
CA THR A 41 -15.18 -19.68 0.76
C THR A 41 -14.74 -19.73 2.21
N GLU A 42 -14.35 -20.93 2.66
CA GLU A 42 -13.70 -21.10 3.96
C GLU A 42 -12.32 -20.42 3.95
N VAL A 43 -11.99 -19.75 5.05
CA VAL A 43 -10.69 -19.12 5.28
C VAL A 43 -10.08 -19.72 6.53
N THR A 44 -8.85 -20.23 6.39
CA THR A 44 -8.06 -20.69 7.53
C THR A 44 -6.87 -19.77 7.75
N GLY A 45 -6.41 -19.72 9.01
CA GLY A 45 -5.30 -18.88 9.38
C GLY A 45 -5.10 -18.85 10.89
N CYS A 46 -4.73 -17.67 11.38
CA CYS A 46 -4.41 -17.41 12.77
C CYS A 46 -5.53 -16.65 13.47
N THR A 47 -5.91 -17.04 14.69
CA THR A 47 -6.93 -16.30 15.46
C THR A 47 -6.43 -14.98 16.05
N ARG A 48 -5.14 -14.67 15.87
CA ARG A 48 -4.44 -13.46 16.33
C ARG A 48 -3.12 -13.28 15.59
N LEU A 49 -2.56 -12.08 15.59
CA LEU A 49 -1.34 -11.74 14.86
C LEU A 49 -0.10 -12.56 15.29
N GLU A 50 0.05 -12.95 16.56
CA GLU A 50 1.22 -13.73 17.01
C GLU A 50 1.06 -15.23 16.69
N CYS A 51 0.99 -15.54 15.41
CA CYS A 51 0.92 -16.86 14.80
C CYS A 51 1.43 -16.76 13.35
N LYS A 52 1.87 -17.88 12.77
CA LYS A 52 2.34 -17.94 11.39
C LYS A 52 1.80 -19.20 10.73
N ASP A 53 1.25 -19.06 9.52
CA ASP A 53 0.71 -20.14 8.69
C ASP A 53 -0.32 -21.01 9.44
N GLY A 54 -1.14 -20.36 10.28
CA GLY A 54 -2.17 -21.01 11.07
C GLY A 54 -3.18 -21.77 10.22
N GLN A 55 -3.82 -22.77 10.81
CA GLN A 55 -4.81 -23.62 10.15
C GLN A 55 -6.15 -23.60 10.90
N ASP A 56 -6.34 -22.64 11.80
CA ASP A 56 -7.59 -22.47 12.52
C ASP A 56 -8.66 -21.95 11.55
N ASP A 57 -9.90 -22.38 11.75
CA ASP A 57 -11.06 -21.86 11.03
C ASP A 57 -11.30 -20.40 11.42
N LEU A 58 -11.20 -19.49 10.44
CA LEU A 58 -11.47 -18.06 10.62
C LEU A 58 -12.87 -17.67 10.14
N GLY A 59 -13.65 -18.62 9.61
CA GLY A 59 -14.97 -18.40 9.06
C GLY A 59 -15.04 -18.61 7.55
N SER A 60 -16.23 -18.33 7.00
CA SER A 60 -16.48 -18.31 5.56
C SER A 60 -16.90 -16.91 5.14
N TYR A 61 -16.37 -16.45 4.01
CA TYR A 61 -16.57 -15.10 3.49
C TYR A 61 -16.72 -15.12 1.97
N PRO A 62 -17.34 -14.11 1.33
CA PRO A 62 -17.38 -14.00 -0.12
C PRO A 62 -15.99 -14.14 -0.74
N ALA A 63 -15.85 -14.97 -1.77
CA ALA A 63 -14.53 -15.29 -2.35
C ALA A 63 -13.80 -14.06 -2.90
N ASP A 64 -14.53 -13.10 -3.46
CA ASP A 64 -14.03 -11.83 -3.96
C ASP A 64 -13.61 -10.87 -2.84
N PHE A 65 -14.28 -10.89 -1.68
CA PHE A 65 -13.78 -10.23 -0.47
C PHE A 65 -12.45 -10.83 -0.02
N VAL A 66 -12.34 -12.16 0.01
CA VAL A 66 -11.10 -12.86 0.42
C VAL A 66 -9.94 -12.53 -0.53
N GLU A 67 -10.20 -12.42 -1.82
CA GLU A 67 -9.23 -11.95 -2.82
C GLU A 67 -8.81 -10.51 -2.55
N ALA A 68 -9.77 -9.59 -2.36
CA ALA A 68 -9.48 -8.20 -2.02
C ALA A 68 -8.66 -8.08 -0.72
N VAL A 69 -8.92 -8.90 0.31
CA VAL A 69 -8.08 -8.91 1.52
C VAL A 69 -6.65 -9.38 1.25
N ARG A 70 -6.42 -10.29 0.30
CA ARG A 70 -5.07 -10.71 -0.08
C ARG A 70 -4.32 -9.62 -0.84
N ASP A 71 -5.02 -8.92 -1.72
CA ASP A 71 -4.41 -7.88 -2.55
C ASP A 71 -4.13 -6.61 -1.73
N GLU A 72 -5.10 -6.18 -0.92
CA GLU A 72 -5.06 -4.93 -0.15
C GLU A 72 -4.50 -5.11 1.28
N GLY A 73 -4.32 -6.37 1.72
CA GLY A 73 -3.77 -6.76 3.03
C GLY A 73 -4.77 -6.73 4.19
N THR A 74 -5.95 -6.12 4.05
CA THR A 74 -6.93 -6.06 5.15
C THR A 74 -8.37 -5.87 4.66
N GLY A 75 -9.31 -6.52 5.34
CA GLY A 75 -10.75 -6.38 5.12
C GLY A 75 -11.52 -6.33 6.42
N ARG A 76 -12.59 -5.54 6.43
CA ARG A 76 -13.54 -5.46 7.53
C ARG A 76 -14.70 -6.40 7.26
N THR A 77 -14.90 -7.34 8.17
CA THR A 77 -16.00 -8.30 8.11
C THR A 77 -17.34 -7.65 8.50
N SER A 78 -18.47 -8.25 8.12
CA SER A 78 -19.82 -7.81 8.52
C SER A 78 -20.03 -7.88 10.03
N SER A 79 -19.26 -8.72 10.74
CA SER A 79 -19.22 -8.77 12.21
C SER A 79 -18.43 -7.60 12.84
N GLY A 80 -17.73 -6.81 12.03
CA GLY A 80 -16.91 -5.68 12.45
C GLY A 80 -15.49 -6.03 12.90
N GLN A 81 -15.07 -7.29 12.74
CA GLN A 81 -13.67 -7.69 12.90
C GLN A 81 -12.88 -7.34 11.64
N TYR A 82 -11.56 -7.49 11.72
CA TYR A 82 -10.67 -7.32 10.58
C TYR A 82 -10.02 -8.65 10.24
N LEU A 83 -10.28 -9.14 9.03
CA LEU A 83 -9.52 -10.19 8.40
C LEU A 83 -8.32 -9.53 7.75
N ASN A 84 -7.12 -9.78 8.27
CA ASN A 84 -5.89 -9.24 7.74
C ASN A 84 -5.11 -10.35 7.03
N TRP A 85 -4.22 -9.97 6.12
CA TRP A 85 -3.37 -10.87 5.38
C TRP A 85 -1.97 -10.28 5.19
N SER A 86 -0.96 -11.15 5.21
CA SER A 86 0.38 -10.80 4.77
C SER A 86 1.10 -12.05 4.28
N TYR A 87 2.10 -11.84 3.42
CA TYR A 87 2.90 -12.93 2.85
C TYR A 87 3.58 -13.79 3.93
N ASP A 88 4.05 -13.18 5.01
CA ASP A 88 4.83 -13.86 6.06
C ASP A 88 3.99 -14.57 7.13
N VAL A 89 2.70 -14.25 7.23
CA VAL A 89 1.79 -14.72 8.28
C VAL A 89 0.67 -15.61 7.74
N GLY A 90 0.15 -15.29 6.55
CA GLY A 90 -1.15 -15.77 6.09
C GLY A 90 -2.28 -14.88 6.63
N PHE A 91 -3.49 -15.43 6.73
CA PHE A 91 -4.64 -14.70 7.28
C PHE A 91 -4.63 -14.67 8.81
N TRP A 92 -5.15 -13.59 9.39
CA TRP A 92 -5.52 -13.56 10.80
C TRP A 92 -6.69 -12.62 11.11
N LEU A 93 -7.37 -12.89 12.23
CA LEU A 93 -8.41 -12.01 12.77
C LEU A 93 -7.84 -11.00 13.79
N ASP A 94 -8.35 -9.77 13.74
CA ASP A 94 -8.03 -8.72 14.71
C ASP A 94 -9.22 -7.75 14.91
N SER A 95 -9.06 -6.84 15.87
CA SER A 95 -9.89 -5.68 16.17
C SER A 95 -9.53 -4.42 15.37
N ALA A 96 -8.51 -4.48 14.52
CA ALA A 96 -7.99 -3.35 13.75
C ALA A 96 -7.31 -3.82 12.45
N PRO A 97 -7.27 -2.95 11.42
CA PRO A 97 -6.38 -3.13 10.29
C PRO A 97 -4.94 -2.83 10.74
N ARG A 98 -3.98 -3.67 10.35
CA ARG A 98 -2.60 -3.62 10.87
C ARG A 98 -1.58 -3.21 9.83
N THR A 99 -0.60 -2.41 10.25
CA THR A 99 0.66 -2.18 9.52
C THR A 99 1.61 -3.37 9.72
N SER A 100 2.67 -3.46 8.93
CA SER A 100 3.73 -4.47 9.03
C SER A 100 4.36 -4.62 10.42
N ASP A 101 4.43 -3.54 11.22
CA ASP A 101 4.93 -3.54 12.60
C ASP A 101 3.85 -3.80 13.67
N GLY A 102 2.62 -4.14 13.26
CA GLY A 102 1.49 -4.47 14.13
C GLY A 102 0.76 -3.25 14.72
N GLN A 103 1.12 -2.03 14.34
CA GLN A 103 0.33 -0.84 14.66
C GLN A 103 -0.96 -0.78 13.82
N ARG A 104 -1.82 0.20 14.07
CA ARG A 104 -3.09 0.37 13.34
C ARG A 104 -2.86 1.19 12.07
N LEU A 105 -3.37 0.71 10.93
CA LEU A 105 -3.49 1.50 9.70
C LEU A 105 -4.44 2.69 9.91
N THR A 106 -3.97 3.89 9.58
CA THR A 106 -4.72 5.13 9.77
C THR A 106 -4.92 5.84 8.43
N PRO A 107 -6.18 6.07 7.99
CA PRO A 107 -6.46 6.70 6.69
C PRO A 107 -5.80 8.06 6.56
N PHE A 108 -5.23 8.37 5.39
CA PHE A 108 -4.56 9.65 5.12
C PHE A 108 -3.36 9.95 6.04
N PHE A 109 -2.78 8.90 6.63
CA PHE A 109 -1.62 8.96 7.49
C PHE A 109 -0.64 7.83 7.20
N SER A 110 -1.12 6.59 7.12
CA SER A 110 -0.30 5.42 6.83
C SER A 110 0.03 5.32 5.34
N ALA A 111 1.29 5.04 5.02
CA ALA A 111 1.74 4.72 3.69
C ALA A 111 2.74 3.56 3.71
N ALA A 112 2.83 2.83 2.61
CA ALA A 112 3.84 1.81 2.36
C ALA A 112 4.89 2.33 1.37
N ALA A 113 6.14 1.96 1.61
CA ALA A 113 7.25 2.18 0.69
C ALA A 113 8.30 1.09 0.86
N ASP A 114 9.15 0.90 -0.14
CA ASP A 114 10.34 0.07 0.04
C ASP A 114 11.26 0.72 1.09
N PRO A 115 11.64 0.01 2.17
CA PRO A 115 12.44 0.58 3.26
C PRO A 115 13.85 1.03 2.83
N ASP A 116 14.39 0.47 1.74
CA ASP A 116 15.67 0.90 1.17
C ASP A 116 15.55 2.20 0.35
N VAL A 117 14.32 2.57 -0.04
CA VAL A 117 14.00 3.80 -0.80
C VAL A 117 13.54 4.91 0.14
N LEU A 118 12.48 4.64 0.91
CA LEU A 118 11.87 5.58 1.85
C LEU A 118 11.65 4.87 3.19
N PRO A 119 12.59 5.01 4.15
CA PRO A 119 12.56 4.23 5.38
C PRO A 119 11.29 4.42 6.20
N GLN A 120 10.90 3.39 6.94
CA GLN A 120 9.81 3.46 7.91
C GLN A 120 10.01 4.62 8.91
N GLY A 121 8.92 5.28 9.27
CA GLY A 121 8.88 6.48 10.10
C GLY A 121 9.12 7.78 9.32
N THR A 122 9.47 7.71 8.04
CA THR A 122 9.67 8.92 7.22
C THR A 122 8.36 9.64 7.00
N ARG A 123 8.33 10.93 7.34
CA ARG A 123 7.20 11.82 7.02
C ARG A 123 7.39 12.43 5.65
N PHE A 124 6.30 12.60 4.92
CA PHE A 124 6.34 13.27 3.63
C PHE A 124 5.03 14.01 3.36
N ARG A 125 5.06 14.86 2.32
CA ARG A 125 3.88 15.52 1.77
C ARG A 125 3.80 15.27 0.28
N ILE A 126 2.62 14.94 -0.20
CA ILE A 126 2.31 14.96 -1.63
C ILE A 126 2.09 16.43 -2.01
N THR A 127 2.87 16.93 -2.95
CA THR A 127 2.84 18.34 -3.39
C THR A 127 2.32 18.51 -4.82
N GLY A 128 2.26 17.41 -5.58
CA GLY A 128 1.58 17.34 -6.87
C GLY A 128 1.29 15.89 -7.21
N CYS A 129 0.12 15.63 -7.79
CA CYS A 129 -0.38 14.27 -8.06
C CYS A 129 0.01 13.72 -9.43
N GLY A 130 0.70 14.51 -10.27
CA GLY A 130 1.08 14.04 -11.60
C GLY A 130 -0.14 13.76 -12.49
N VAL A 131 -0.12 12.62 -13.17
CA VAL A 131 -1.17 12.12 -14.09
C VAL A 131 -1.53 10.68 -13.77
N GLN A 132 -2.69 10.22 -14.22
CA GLN A 132 -3.10 8.82 -14.15
C GLN A 132 -2.38 7.98 -15.23
N ASP A 133 -2.50 6.66 -15.16
CA ASP A 133 -1.85 5.73 -16.09
C ASP A 133 -2.28 5.92 -17.55
N ASP A 134 -3.50 6.40 -17.79
CA ASP A 134 -4.01 6.75 -19.12
C ASP A 134 -3.56 8.15 -19.60
N GLY A 135 -2.77 8.85 -18.79
CA GLY A 135 -2.27 10.20 -19.03
C GLY A 135 -3.26 11.33 -18.68
N SER A 136 -4.45 11.02 -18.18
CA SER A 136 -5.42 12.01 -17.73
C SER A 136 -5.01 12.67 -16.42
N ALA A 137 -5.60 13.83 -16.11
CA ALA A 137 -5.43 14.44 -14.79
C ALA A 137 -6.29 13.69 -13.77
N PRO A 138 -5.79 13.42 -12.55
CA PRO A 138 -6.61 12.85 -11.49
C PRO A 138 -7.73 13.81 -11.09
N GLN A 139 -8.83 13.27 -10.56
CA GLN A 139 -9.90 14.10 -10.01
C GLN A 139 -9.35 15.09 -8.97
N GLU A 140 -9.81 16.33 -9.03
CA GLU A 140 -9.32 17.40 -8.16
C GLU A 140 -9.55 17.07 -6.68
N ALA A 141 -10.72 16.51 -6.34
CA ALA A 141 -11.05 16.13 -4.96
C ALA A 141 -10.13 15.05 -4.40
N VAL A 142 -9.79 14.04 -5.22
CA VAL A 142 -8.89 12.94 -4.83
C VAL A 142 -7.47 13.47 -4.64
N CYS A 143 -6.98 14.25 -5.61
CA CYS A 143 -5.65 14.87 -5.49
C CYS A 143 -5.56 15.82 -4.28
N ALA A 144 -6.61 16.60 -4.00
CA ALA A 144 -6.65 17.47 -2.83
C ALA A 144 -6.57 16.66 -1.53
N ALA A 145 -7.37 15.59 -1.39
CA ALA A 145 -7.35 14.73 -0.21
C ALA A 145 -5.97 14.06 0.00
N LEU A 146 -5.36 13.56 -1.07
CA LEU A 146 -4.01 12.98 -1.01
C LEU A 146 -2.96 14.03 -0.60
N ARG A 147 -3.07 15.28 -1.06
CA ARG A 147 -2.14 16.36 -0.67
C ARG A 147 -2.33 16.84 0.76
N ASP A 148 -3.55 16.75 1.29
CA ASP A 148 -3.88 17.17 2.65
C ASP A 148 -3.51 16.12 3.71
N GLY A 149 -3.24 14.88 3.30
CA GLY A 149 -2.81 13.79 4.17
C GLY A 149 -1.56 14.10 4.99
N ALA A 150 -1.53 13.56 6.22
CA ALA A 150 -0.43 13.70 7.17
C ALA A 150 0.53 12.50 7.09
N TRP A 151 1.02 12.21 5.89
CA TRP A 151 1.63 10.93 5.58
C TRP A 151 2.91 10.62 6.33
N THR A 152 3.01 9.36 6.75
CA THR A 152 4.18 8.72 7.33
C THR A 152 4.28 7.31 6.75
N VAL A 153 5.48 6.90 6.35
CA VAL A 153 5.73 5.49 6.00
C VAL A 153 5.62 4.67 7.27
N THR A 154 4.54 3.92 7.43
CA THR A 154 4.28 3.07 8.60
C THR A 154 4.19 1.60 8.24
N ASP A 155 4.05 1.32 6.95
CA ASP A 155 3.85 -0.01 6.40
C ASP A 155 4.89 -0.31 5.33
N GLU A 156 4.91 -1.54 4.84
CA GLU A 156 5.89 -2.02 3.87
C GLU A 156 5.22 -2.82 2.75
N PHE A 157 5.77 -2.71 1.54
CA PHE A 157 5.36 -3.58 0.45
C PHE A 157 5.73 -5.03 0.73
N THR A 158 4.99 -5.96 0.11
CA THR A 158 5.51 -7.32 -0.07
C THR A 158 6.88 -7.24 -0.76
N PRO A 159 7.91 -7.95 -0.25
CA PRO A 159 9.27 -7.83 -0.77
C PRO A 159 9.35 -7.96 -2.30
N GLY A 160 9.93 -6.95 -2.95
CA GLY A 160 10.08 -6.88 -4.40
C GLY A 160 9.00 -6.12 -5.17
N LEU A 161 7.93 -5.64 -4.51
CA LEU A 161 6.87 -4.87 -5.16
C LEU A 161 7.04 -3.34 -5.04
N GLY A 162 7.79 -2.83 -4.05
CA GLY A 162 7.84 -1.39 -3.74
C GLY A 162 8.70 -0.51 -4.65
N GLY A 163 9.36 -1.09 -5.66
CA GLY A 163 10.07 -0.33 -6.70
C GLY A 163 11.13 0.65 -6.18
N SER A 164 11.57 1.58 -7.04
CA SER A 164 12.62 2.56 -6.68
C SER A 164 12.08 3.93 -6.23
N HIS A 165 10.82 4.24 -6.55
CA HIS A 165 10.12 5.48 -6.21
C HIS A 165 8.59 5.26 -6.23
N HIS A 166 8.14 4.17 -5.60
CA HIS A 166 6.72 3.84 -5.50
C HIS A 166 6.28 3.94 -4.05
N LEU A 167 5.12 4.55 -3.87
CA LEU A 167 4.45 4.73 -2.60
C LEU A 167 3.03 4.19 -2.69
N ASP A 168 2.59 3.44 -1.69
CA ASP A 168 1.20 3.05 -1.56
C ASP A 168 0.54 3.86 -0.45
N ALA A 169 -0.59 4.51 -0.73
CA ALA A 169 -1.26 5.42 0.21
C ALA A 169 -2.51 4.76 0.79
N TYR A 170 -2.55 4.55 2.11
CA TYR A 170 -3.73 3.99 2.77
C TYR A 170 -4.85 5.03 2.88
N ILE A 171 -5.97 4.77 2.20
CA ILE A 171 -7.11 5.71 2.14
C ILE A 171 -8.29 5.33 3.04
N GLY A 172 -8.20 4.19 3.74
CA GLY A 172 -9.23 3.71 4.66
C GLY A 172 -10.16 2.68 4.04
N PRO A 173 -11.33 2.43 4.64
CA PRO A 173 -12.29 1.49 4.09
C PRO A 173 -12.83 1.94 2.73
N GLU A 174 -13.03 1.00 1.82
CA GLU A 174 -13.83 1.27 0.63
C GLU A 174 -15.25 1.71 1.01
N THR A 175 -15.92 2.38 0.07
CA THR A 175 -17.15 3.14 0.37
C THR A 175 -18.37 2.68 -0.44
N GLY A 176 -18.23 1.67 -1.29
CA GLY A 176 -19.32 1.09 -2.05
C GLY A 176 -18.85 -0.04 -2.97
N GLU A 177 -19.84 -0.72 -3.56
CA GLU A 177 -19.62 -1.70 -4.63
C GLU A 177 -18.82 -1.09 -5.79
N ASN A 178 -18.01 -1.90 -6.46
CA ASN A 178 -17.15 -1.48 -7.58
C ASN A 178 -16.20 -0.32 -7.20
N PHE A 179 -15.65 -0.34 -5.98
CA PHE A 179 -14.73 0.71 -5.51
C PHE A 179 -13.53 0.90 -6.44
N THR A 180 -13.05 -0.18 -7.07
CA THR A 180 -11.95 -0.17 -8.04
C THR A 180 -12.28 0.53 -9.36
N ASP A 181 -13.57 0.76 -9.67
CA ASP A 181 -14.01 1.59 -10.80
C ASP A 181 -14.21 3.06 -10.41
N SER A 182 -14.01 3.40 -9.13
CA SER A 182 -14.21 4.76 -8.62
C SER A 182 -13.00 5.66 -8.86
N ASP A 183 -13.23 6.97 -8.79
CA ASP A 183 -12.16 7.96 -8.85
C ASP A 183 -11.10 7.82 -7.74
N TRP A 184 -11.39 7.04 -6.67
CA TRP A 184 -10.44 6.83 -5.57
C TRP A 184 -9.42 5.73 -5.86
N TYR A 185 -9.71 4.79 -6.77
CA TYR A 185 -8.78 3.73 -7.14
C TYR A 185 -7.85 4.22 -8.24
N VAL A 186 -6.74 4.82 -7.83
CA VAL A 186 -5.83 5.55 -8.72
C VAL A 186 -4.40 5.03 -8.65
N THR A 187 -3.77 5.00 -9.81
CA THR A 187 -2.32 5.01 -9.97
C THR A 187 -1.92 6.38 -10.51
N LEU A 188 -0.97 7.02 -9.85
CA LEU A 188 -0.49 8.35 -10.17
C LEU A 188 0.99 8.29 -10.53
N THR A 189 1.34 8.71 -11.74
CA THR A 189 2.72 8.78 -12.20
C THR A 189 3.18 10.24 -12.30
N GLY A 190 4.48 10.49 -12.09
CA GLY A 190 4.99 11.87 -12.10
C GLY A 190 4.61 12.67 -10.85
N ALA A 191 4.19 11.98 -9.77
CA ALA A 191 3.86 12.63 -8.51
C ALA A 191 5.10 13.25 -7.86
N ARG A 192 4.90 14.30 -7.07
CA ARG A 192 5.98 15.05 -6.41
C ARG A 192 5.82 15.02 -4.90
N LEU A 193 6.85 14.54 -4.22
CA LEU A 193 6.92 14.50 -2.76
C LEU A 193 7.86 15.57 -2.20
N THR A 194 7.55 16.05 -1.00
CA THR A 194 8.52 16.70 -0.11
C THR A 194 8.75 15.79 1.08
N ILE A 195 9.98 15.36 1.30
CA ILE A 195 10.38 14.49 2.41
C ILE A 195 10.79 15.37 3.60
N GLY A 196 10.30 15.02 4.79
CA GLY A 196 10.53 15.74 6.05
C GLY A 196 11.80 15.34 6.79
#